data_AF-A0A813LTS2-F1
#
_entry.id   AF-A0A813LTS2-F1
#
_cell.length_a   1.000
_cell.length_b   1.000
_cell.length_c   1.000
_cell.angle_alpha   90.00
_cell.angle_beta   90.00
_cell.angle_gamma   90.00
#
_symmetry.space_group_name_H-M   'P 1'
#
loop_
_entity.id
_entity.type
_entity.pdbx_description
1 polymer ?
#
loop_
_entity_poly.entity_id
_entity_poly.type
_entity_poly.pdbx_seq_one_letter_code
_entity_poly.pdbx_strand_id
1 'polypeptide(L)'
;MAFSEDDTVEQALRKCLNTFQGDEKAADYAKLTEHVIEALRDNSRAKGVDGLINLQLQLGQARHMGQYVEEANMVEAITGNMRSSDSYSLQSMVPLLQSEKPDEFYEMLKVMQKTDLETRPYEFLNTAEEEDMTVNIKVPAGTQMKDVTVKLTATQIRVEVRGHEVQPCIFDGALFKPVDTSGCVNHLEGSGEKRILVLDLTKQTNGLKWPDLLCYGT
;
A
#
# COMPACT_ATOMS: atom_id res chain seq x y z
N MET A 1 -16.58 -14.70 -3.11
CA MET A 1 -18.05 -14.92 -3.09
C MET A 1 -18.56 -14.16 -4.30
N ALA A 2 -19.20 -14.80 -5.28
CA ALA A 2 -19.50 -14.09 -6.53
C ALA A 2 -20.64 -13.06 -6.35
N PHE A 3 -20.35 -11.79 -6.64
CA PHE A 3 -21.36 -10.75 -6.80
C PHE A 3 -22.09 -10.93 -8.13
N SER A 4 -23.40 -10.70 -8.14
CA SER A 4 -24.23 -10.79 -9.34
C SER A 4 -24.49 -9.41 -9.92
N GLU A 5 -24.62 -9.31 -11.23
CA GLU A 5 -25.04 -8.09 -11.93
C GLU A 5 -26.50 -7.71 -11.57
N ASP A 6 -27.27 -8.69 -11.10
CA ASP A 6 -28.64 -8.51 -10.60
C ASP A 6 -28.67 -8.06 -9.13
N ASP A 7 -27.53 -8.00 -8.44
CA ASP A 7 -27.50 -7.51 -7.07
C ASP A 7 -27.75 -6.00 -7.05
N THR A 8 -28.66 -5.59 -6.17
CA THR A 8 -28.71 -4.19 -5.72
C THR A 8 -27.47 -3.84 -4.92
N VAL A 9 -27.13 -2.55 -4.86
CA VAL A 9 -26.05 -2.04 -4.00
C VAL A 9 -26.20 -2.54 -2.56
N GLU A 10 -27.41 -2.56 -2.01
CA GLU A 10 -27.64 -3.05 -0.66
C GLU A 10 -27.30 -4.54 -0.52
N GLN A 11 -27.73 -5.37 -1.48
CA GLN A 11 -27.44 -6.80 -1.46
C GLN A 11 -25.94 -7.05 -1.56
N ALA A 12 -25.21 -6.31 -2.40
CA ALA A 12 -23.76 -6.40 -2.50
C ALA A 12 -23.06 -5.98 -1.21
N LEU A 13 -23.44 -4.86 -0.59
CA LEU A 13 -22.87 -4.44 0.69
C LEU A 13 -23.16 -5.44 1.80
N ARG A 14 -24.33 -6.09 1.81
CA ARG A 14 -24.65 -7.17 2.75
C ARG A 14 -23.81 -8.43 2.51
N LYS A 15 -23.48 -8.75 1.27
CA LYS A 15 -22.53 -9.83 0.95
C LYS A 15 -21.14 -9.51 1.48
N CYS A 16 -20.64 -8.28 1.29
CA CYS A 16 -19.39 -7.81 1.90
C CYS A 16 -19.43 -7.94 3.43
N LEU A 17 -20.51 -7.45 4.07
CA LEU A 17 -20.70 -7.55 5.52
C LEU A 17 -20.62 -8.99 6.02
N ASN A 18 -21.30 -9.92 5.34
CA ASN A 18 -21.27 -11.34 5.70
C ASN A 18 -19.87 -11.94 5.56
N THR A 19 -19.11 -11.57 4.51
CA THR A 19 -17.71 -11.96 4.36
C THR A 19 -16.89 -11.46 5.56
N PHE A 20 -17.02 -10.19 5.91
CA PHE A 20 -16.25 -9.57 6.99
C PHE A 20 -16.62 -10.11 8.38
N GLN A 21 -17.89 -10.44 8.63
CA GLN A 21 -18.32 -11.05 9.89
C GLN A 21 -17.80 -12.49 10.06
N GLY A 22 -17.46 -13.17 8.96
CA GLY A 22 -16.86 -14.51 8.98
C GLY A 22 -15.36 -14.52 9.33
N ASP A 23 -14.72 -13.35 9.44
CA ASP A 23 -13.28 -13.21 9.67
C ASP A 23 -13.01 -12.23 10.82
N GLU A 24 -12.42 -12.73 11.92
CA GLU A 24 -12.09 -11.91 13.09
C GLU A 24 -11.19 -10.71 12.75
N LYS A 25 -10.36 -10.83 11.71
CA LYS A 25 -9.46 -9.75 11.26
C LYS A 25 -10.18 -8.67 10.45
N ALA A 26 -11.43 -8.90 10.03
CA ALA A 26 -12.25 -7.98 9.27
C ALA A 26 -13.38 -7.33 10.11
N ALA A 27 -13.34 -7.47 11.44
CA ALA A 27 -14.39 -6.96 12.32
C ALA A 27 -14.66 -5.45 12.15
N ASP A 28 -13.63 -4.66 11.84
CA ASP A 28 -13.77 -3.22 11.62
C ASP A 28 -14.39 -2.91 10.24
N TYR A 29 -14.10 -3.72 9.21
CA TYR A 29 -14.77 -3.62 7.91
C TYR A 29 -16.25 -3.99 8.03
N ALA A 30 -16.58 -4.99 8.85
CA ALA A 30 -17.96 -5.37 9.13
C ALA A 30 -18.73 -4.20 9.76
N LYS A 31 -18.21 -3.61 10.85
CA LYS A 31 -18.84 -2.46 11.52
C LYS A 31 -19.03 -1.28 10.58
N LEU A 32 -18.03 -0.97 9.77
CA LEU A 32 -18.08 0.15 8.83
C LEU A 32 -19.10 -0.09 7.71
N THR A 33 -19.17 -1.32 7.19
CA THR A 33 -20.14 -1.72 6.17
C THR A 33 -21.56 -1.66 6.71
N GLU A 34 -21.78 -2.11 7.95
CA GLU A 34 -23.08 -2.00 8.63
C GLU A 34 -23.50 -0.53 8.79
N HIS A 35 -22.60 0.32 9.28
CA HIS A 35 -22.86 1.75 9.43
C HIS A 35 -23.21 2.43 8.09
N VAL A 36 -22.52 2.07 7.01
CA VAL A 36 -22.82 2.57 5.65
C VAL A 36 -24.23 2.19 5.21
N ILE A 37 -24.62 0.93 5.38
CA ILE A 37 -25.95 0.45 4.98
C ILE A 37 -27.03 1.20 5.76
N GLU A 38 -26.86 1.37 7.07
CA GLU A 38 -27.78 2.13 7.92
C GLU A 38 -27.88 3.61 7.48
N ALA A 39 -26.74 4.29 7.31
CA ALA A 39 -26.71 5.69 6.93
C ALA A 39 -27.37 5.94 5.57
N LEU A 40 -27.20 5.02 4.61
CA LEU A 40 -27.83 5.12 3.29
C LEU A 40 -29.34 4.82 3.34
N ARG A 41 -29.81 3.97 4.26
CA ARG A 41 -31.25 3.70 4.47
C ARG A 41 -31.97 4.86 5.14
N ASP A 42 -31.31 5.53 6.09
CA ASP A 42 -31.87 6.66 6.85
C ASP A 42 -31.86 7.98 6.05
N ASN A 43 -31.79 7.92 4.71
CA ASN A 43 -31.68 9.06 3.79
C ASN A 43 -30.50 10.01 4.10
N SER A 44 -29.52 9.58 4.90
CA SER A 44 -28.32 10.35 5.19
C SER A 44 -27.24 10.09 4.13
N ARG A 45 -27.57 10.39 2.86
CA ARG A 45 -26.72 10.09 1.70
C ARG A 45 -25.28 10.55 1.89
N ALA A 46 -25.07 11.79 2.33
CA ALA A 46 -23.74 12.34 2.55
C ALA A 46 -22.92 11.46 3.52
N LYS A 47 -23.49 11.09 4.67
CA LYS A 47 -22.84 10.22 5.66
C LYS A 47 -22.58 8.82 5.11
N GLY A 48 -23.54 8.27 4.36
CA GLY A 48 -23.40 6.97 3.73
C GLY A 48 -22.29 6.93 2.68
N VAL A 49 -22.19 7.97 1.84
CA VAL A 49 -21.11 8.13 0.85
C VAL A 49 -19.76 8.35 1.52
N ASP A 50 -19.70 9.17 2.58
CA ASP A 50 -18.47 9.35 3.36
C ASP A 50 -18.01 8.03 4.00
N GLY A 51 -18.94 7.23 4.53
CA GLY A 51 -18.66 5.90 5.05
C GLY A 51 -18.17 4.93 3.96
N LEU A 52 -18.74 4.97 2.76
CA LEU A 52 -18.27 4.19 1.61
C LEU A 52 -16.86 4.56 1.19
N ILE A 53 -16.53 5.85 1.16
CA ILE A 53 -15.17 6.33 0.86
C ILE A 53 -14.18 5.80 1.90
N ASN A 54 -14.54 5.83 3.19
CA ASN A 54 -13.70 5.27 4.25
C ASN A 54 -13.51 3.75 4.09
N LEU A 55 -14.60 3.04 3.77
CA LEU A 55 -14.54 1.59 3.53
C LEU A 55 -13.68 1.26 2.31
N GLN A 56 -13.80 2.03 1.22
CA GLN A 56 -12.96 1.89 0.03
C GLN A 56 -11.47 2.07 0.35
N LEU A 57 -11.11 3.10 1.13
CA LEU A 57 -9.72 3.36 1.52
C LEU A 57 -9.13 2.21 2.33
N GLN A 58 -9.89 1.70 3.30
CA GLN A 58 -9.46 0.59 4.15
C GLN A 58 -9.32 -0.72 3.36
N LEU A 59 -10.29 -1.03 2.50
CA LEU A 59 -10.24 -2.21 1.63
C LEU A 59 -9.15 -2.08 0.56
N GLY A 60 -8.78 -0.87 0.14
CA GLY A 60 -7.65 -0.65 -0.75
C GLY A 60 -6.33 -1.19 -0.18
N GLN A 61 -6.10 -1.01 1.12
CA GLN A 61 -4.92 -1.54 1.81
C GLN A 61 -4.96 -3.07 1.90
N ALA A 62 -6.11 -3.64 2.25
CA ALA A 62 -6.29 -5.10 2.30
C ALA A 62 -6.12 -5.73 0.90
N ARG A 63 -6.64 -5.08 -0.15
CA ARG A 63 -6.49 -5.48 -1.55
C ARG A 63 -5.03 -5.54 -1.97
N HIS A 64 -4.19 -4.60 -1.53
CA HIS A 64 -2.75 -4.62 -1.80
C HIS A 64 -2.02 -5.80 -1.13
N MET A 65 -2.59 -6.35 -0.06
CA MET A 65 -2.12 -7.59 0.59
C MET A 65 -2.79 -8.85 0.03
N GLY A 66 -3.57 -8.74 -1.06
CA GLY A 66 -4.28 -9.85 -1.69
C GLY A 66 -5.55 -10.30 -0.95
N GLN A 67 -6.06 -9.50 -0.03
CA GLN A 67 -7.25 -9.80 0.77
C GLN A 67 -8.46 -9.00 0.28
N TYR A 68 -9.65 -9.63 0.32
CA TYR A 68 -10.95 -9.02 0.00
C TYR A 68 -10.97 -8.26 -1.35
N VAL A 69 -10.30 -8.81 -2.36
CA VAL A 69 -10.11 -8.16 -3.66
C VAL A 69 -11.45 -7.90 -4.35
N GLU A 70 -12.37 -8.89 -4.30
CA GLU A 70 -13.71 -8.77 -4.90
C GLU A 70 -14.53 -7.70 -4.18
N GLU A 71 -14.52 -7.69 -2.85
CA GLU A 71 -15.22 -6.71 -2.01
C GLU A 71 -14.66 -5.28 -2.22
N ALA A 72 -13.34 -5.14 -2.33
CA ALA A 72 -12.69 -3.85 -2.57
C ALA A 72 -13.09 -3.26 -3.92
N ASN A 73 -13.04 -4.07 -4.98
CA ASN A 73 -13.45 -3.65 -6.33
C ASN A 73 -14.94 -3.28 -6.36
N MET A 74 -15.77 -4.06 -5.66
CA MET A 74 -17.20 -3.80 -5.53
C MET A 74 -17.48 -2.45 -4.86
N VAL A 75 -16.87 -2.22 -3.69
CA VAL A 75 -17.06 -0.98 -2.92
C VAL A 75 -16.53 0.23 -3.71
N GLU A 76 -15.41 0.10 -4.41
CA GLU A 76 -14.87 1.15 -5.30
C GLU A 76 -15.86 1.53 -6.41
N ALA A 77 -16.43 0.55 -7.11
CA ALA A 77 -17.40 0.79 -8.17
C ALA A 77 -18.68 1.47 -7.64
N ILE A 78 -19.22 1.00 -6.52
CA ILE A 78 -20.39 1.59 -5.86
C ILE A 78 -20.10 3.04 -5.44
N THR A 79 -18.94 3.27 -4.83
CA THR A 79 -18.54 4.61 -4.34
C THR A 79 -18.39 5.60 -5.50
N GLY A 80 -17.73 5.19 -6.58
CA GLY A 80 -17.57 6.04 -7.78
C GLY A 80 -18.91 6.46 -8.39
N ASN A 81 -19.87 5.52 -8.48
CA ASN A 81 -21.20 5.80 -9.01
C ASN A 81 -22.04 6.67 -8.07
N MET A 82 -21.98 6.44 -6.75
CA MET A 82 -22.68 7.30 -5.78
C MET A 82 -22.17 8.74 -5.77
N ARG A 83 -20.87 8.94 -5.99
CA ARG A 83 -20.27 10.28 -6.09
C ARG A 83 -20.63 11.00 -7.39
N SER A 84 -20.84 10.24 -8.46
CA SER A 84 -21.05 10.80 -9.81
C SER A 84 -22.54 11.00 -10.13
N SER A 85 -23.44 10.34 -9.40
CA SER A 85 -24.88 10.39 -9.66
C SER A 85 -25.68 10.42 -8.37
N ASP A 86 -26.42 11.51 -8.14
CA ASP A 86 -27.29 11.67 -6.98
C ASP A 86 -28.48 10.71 -6.98
N SER A 87 -28.87 10.18 -8.15
CA SER A 87 -29.96 9.20 -8.27
C SER A 87 -29.49 7.77 -7.99
N TYR A 88 -28.18 7.52 -7.90
CA TYR A 88 -27.64 6.19 -7.64
C TYR A 88 -27.71 5.85 -6.15
N SER A 89 -28.49 4.84 -5.78
CA SER A 89 -28.91 4.53 -4.39
C SER A 89 -28.72 3.05 -4.03
N LEU A 90 -29.11 2.66 -2.82
CA LEU A 90 -29.10 1.27 -2.35
C LEU A 90 -29.88 0.30 -3.25
N GLN A 91 -30.87 0.79 -3.98
CA GLN A 91 -31.76 0.03 -4.85
C GLN A 91 -31.27 0.01 -6.29
N SER A 92 -30.24 0.79 -6.62
CA SER A 92 -29.60 0.74 -7.92
C SER A 92 -28.88 -0.60 -8.09
N MET A 93 -28.82 -1.06 -9.32
CA MET A 93 -28.00 -2.22 -9.69
C MET A 93 -26.54 -1.88 -9.50
N VAL A 94 -25.81 -2.87 -9.01
CA VAL A 94 -24.36 -2.81 -8.94
C VAL A 94 -23.80 -2.59 -10.35
N PRO A 95 -22.78 -1.73 -10.52
CA PRO A 95 -22.21 -1.51 -11.84
C PRO A 95 -21.53 -2.79 -12.29
N LEU A 96 -21.64 -3.11 -13.57
CA LEU A 96 -20.87 -4.18 -14.21
C LEU A 96 -19.39 -3.99 -13.88
N LEU A 97 -18.87 -4.77 -12.92
CA LEU A 97 -17.45 -4.98 -12.81
C LEU A 97 -17.10 -5.77 -14.05
N GLN A 98 -16.71 -5.08 -15.14
CA GLN A 98 -16.00 -5.78 -16.20
C GLN A 98 -14.86 -6.49 -15.49
N SER A 99 -14.91 -7.81 -15.46
CA SER A 99 -13.74 -8.60 -15.15
C SER A 99 -12.76 -8.28 -16.27
N GLU A 100 -12.02 -7.18 -16.16
CA GLU A 100 -10.69 -7.11 -16.76
C GLU A 100 -10.04 -8.40 -16.30
N LYS A 101 -9.82 -9.32 -17.25
CA LYS A 101 -9.37 -10.68 -16.98
C LYS A 101 -8.26 -10.60 -15.94
N PRO A 102 -8.52 -11.02 -14.69
CA PRO A 102 -7.65 -10.70 -13.58
C PRO A 102 -6.24 -11.23 -13.83
N ASP A 103 -6.13 -12.38 -14.49
CA ASP A 103 -4.87 -13.08 -14.58
C ASP A 103 -3.80 -12.29 -15.35
N GLU A 104 -4.08 -11.67 -16.49
CA GLU A 104 -3.02 -10.95 -17.24
C GLU A 104 -2.60 -9.65 -16.57
N PHE A 105 -3.53 -8.88 -16.00
CA PHE A 105 -3.20 -7.63 -15.32
C PHE A 105 -2.60 -7.87 -13.92
N TYR A 106 -3.08 -8.84 -13.16
CA TYR A 106 -2.47 -9.22 -11.88
C TYR A 106 -1.14 -9.94 -12.08
N GLU A 107 -0.99 -10.79 -13.10
CA GLU A 107 0.32 -11.36 -13.42
C GLU A 107 1.26 -10.29 -13.98
N MET A 108 0.78 -9.33 -14.78
CA MET A 108 1.59 -8.17 -15.19
C MET A 108 1.96 -7.27 -14.02
N LEU A 109 1.06 -7.03 -13.06
CA LEU A 109 1.35 -6.27 -11.84
C LEU A 109 2.30 -7.03 -10.91
N LYS A 110 2.15 -8.35 -10.76
CA LYS A 110 3.11 -9.18 -10.01
C LYS A 110 4.46 -9.21 -10.71
N VAL A 111 4.49 -9.30 -12.04
CA VAL A 111 5.72 -9.22 -12.84
C VAL A 111 6.31 -7.83 -12.71
N MET A 112 5.53 -6.74 -12.73
CA MET A 112 6.04 -5.38 -12.51
C MET A 112 6.57 -5.21 -11.09
N GLN A 113 5.84 -5.66 -10.07
CA GLN A 113 6.30 -5.61 -8.67
C GLN A 113 7.54 -6.48 -8.45
N LYS A 114 7.59 -7.67 -9.04
CA LYS A 114 8.76 -8.56 -8.98
C LYS A 114 9.94 -7.96 -9.73
N THR A 115 9.72 -7.43 -10.93
CA THR A 115 10.75 -6.74 -11.72
C THR A 115 11.24 -5.51 -10.98
N ASP A 116 10.35 -4.76 -10.36
CA ASP A 116 10.69 -3.55 -9.61
C ASP A 116 11.46 -3.90 -8.32
N LEU A 117 11.04 -4.93 -7.57
CA LEU A 117 11.82 -5.48 -6.45
C LEU A 117 13.18 -6.05 -6.88
N GLU A 118 13.27 -6.65 -8.08
CA GLU A 118 14.51 -7.21 -8.64
C GLU A 118 15.43 -6.14 -9.26
N THR A 119 14.89 -4.97 -9.63
CA THR A 119 15.64 -3.86 -10.24
C THR A 119 16.00 -2.76 -9.23
N ARG A 120 15.37 -2.75 -8.06
CA ARG A 120 15.76 -1.84 -6.96
C ARG A 120 17.21 -2.13 -6.55
N PRO A 121 18.03 -1.09 -6.37
CA PRO A 121 19.43 -1.26 -6.00
C PRO A 121 19.62 -1.57 -4.49
N TYR A 122 18.54 -1.80 -3.76
CA TYR A 122 18.52 -2.06 -2.33
C TYR A 122 17.45 -3.10 -1.95
N GLU A 123 17.69 -3.80 -0.86
CA GLU A 123 16.70 -4.59 -0.15
C GLU A 123 16.15 -3.75 1.01
N PHE A 124 14.82 -3.75 1.17
CA PHE A 124 14.14 -2.97 2.20
C PHE A 124 13.36 -3.89 3.13
N LEU A 125 13.71 -3.83 4.42
CA LEU A 125 13.17 -4.65 5.47
C LEU A 125 12.39 -3.77 6.46
N ASN A 126 11.10 -4.04 6.61
CA ASN A 126 10.28 -3.38 7.62
C ASN A 126 9.08 -4.24 8.05
N THR A 127 8.56 -3.94 9.24
CA THR A 127 7.32 -4.52 9.77
C THR A 127 6.30 -3.40 10.03
N ALA A 128 5.03 -3.71 10.32
CA ALA A 128 4.06 -2.68 10.73
C ALA A 128 4.21 -2.28 12.20
N GLU A 129 4.75 -3.19 13.00
CA GLU A 129 4.77 -3.18 14.46
C GLU A 129 5.98 -2.43 15.02
N GLU A 130 7.10 -2.41 14.27
CA GLU A 130 8.34 -1.78 14.69
C GLU A 130 8.54 -0.40 14.04
N GLU A 131 9.20 0.48 14.79
CA GLU A 131 9.69 1.79 14.34
C GLU A 131 10.88 1.65 13.41
N ASP A 132 11.71 0.63 13.64
CA ASP A 132 12.94 0.42 12.92
C ASP A 132 12.70 -0.21 11.55
N MET A 133 13.47 0.26 10.58
CA MET A 133 13.50 -0.24 9.21
C MET A 133 14.96 -0.34 8.78
N THR A 134 15.28 -1.36 7.98
CA THR A 134 16.63 -1.58 7.51
C THR A 134 16.68 -1.57 5.98
N VAL A 135 17.63 -0.84 5.42
CA VAL A 135 17.92 -0.80 3.98
C VAL A 135 19.29 -1.40 3.73
N ASN A 136 19.36 -2.50 2.99
CA ASN A 136 20.61 -3.16 2.63
C ASN A 136 20.98 -2.86 1.18
N ILE A 137 22.19 -2.36 0.96
CA ILE A 137 22.70 -1.96 -0.35
C ILE A 137 23.98 -2.72 -0.61
N LYS A 138 24.04 -3.48 -1.72
CA LYS A 138 25.29 -4.12 -2.14
C LYS A 138 26.29 -3.04 -2.57
N VAL A 139 27.54 -3.16 -2.13
CA VAL A 139 28.57 -2.17 -2.46
C VAL A 139 29.87 -2.86 -2.89
N PRO A 140 30.76 -2.18 -3.64
CA PRO A 140 32.04 -2.74 -4.02
C PRO A 140 32.85 -3.27 -2.82
N ALA A 141 33.62 -4.34 -3.04
CA ALA A 141 34.37 -5.03 -1.99
C ALA A 141 35.33 -4.13 -1.19
N GLY A 142 35.89 -3.10 -1.83
CA GLY A 142 36.81 -2.15 -1.22
C GLY A 142 36.13 -0.96 -0.52
N THR A 143 34.80 -0.90 -0.46
CA THR A 143 34.06 0.25 0.05
C THR A 143 34.39 0.53 1.51
N GLN A 144 34.79 1.77 1.81
CA GLN A 144 35.00 2.29 3.16
C GLN A 144 33.93 3.35 3.47
N MET A 145 33.71 3.65 4.76
CA MET A 145 32.69 4.65 5.15
C MET A 145 32.93 6.04 4.54
N LYS A 146 34.19 6.42 4.29
CA LYS A 146 34.54 7.69 3.60
C LYS A 146 34.07 7.76 2.14
N ASP A 147 33.77 6.62 1.54
CA ASP A 147 33.30 6.50 0.16
C ASP A 147 31.76 6.57 0.09
N VAL A 148 31.08 6.55 1.24
CA VAL A 148 29.63 6.58 1.39
C VAL A 148 29.18 7.99 1.74
N THR A 149 28.17 8.49 1.05
CA THR A 149 27.46 9.73 1.40
C THR A 149 25.97 9.43 1.46
N VAL A 150 25.39 9.58 2.64
CA VAL A 150 23.94 9.49 2.86
C VAL A 150 23.45 10.88 3.24
N LYS A 151 22.57 11.44 2.41
CA LYS A 151 21.86 12.69 2.71
C LYS A 151 20.43 12.32 3.04
N LEU A 152 20.04 12.56 4.29
CA LEU A 152 18.73 12.24 4.80
C LEU A 152 18.07 13.50 5.36
N THR A 153 16.82 13.70 4.98
CA THR A 153 15.89 14.61 5.65
C THR A 153 14.68 13.80 6.11
N ALA A 154 13.77 14.43 6.84
CA ALA A 154 12.54 13.75 7.26
C ALA A 154 11.76 13.16 6.08
N THR A 155 11.85 13.71 4.86
CA THR A 155 11.00 13.31 3.71
C THR A 155 11.78 12.89 2.47
N GLN A 156 13.11 12.96 2.47
CA GLN A 156 13.94 12.64 1.31
C GLN A 156 15.21 11.92 1.73
N ILE A 157 15.67 11.02 0.87
CA ILE A 157 16.92 10.30 1.04
C ILE A 157 17.67 10.26 -0.28
N ARG A 158 19.00 10.43 -0.20
CA ARG A 158 19.92 10.25 -1.31
C ARG A 158 21.15 9.49 -0.85
N VAL A 159 21.49 8.43 -1.57
CA VAL A 159 22.62 7.57 -1.25
C VAL A 159 23.59 7.53 -2.41
N GLU A 160 24.85 7.86 -2.12
CA GLU A 160 25.96 7.84 -3.06
C GLU A 160 27.08 6.96 -2.49
N VAL A 161 27.63 6.09 -3.32
CA VAL A 161 28.81 5.29 -2.98
C VAL A 161 29.81 5.38 -4.11
N ARG A 162 31.01 5.88 -3.81
CA ARG A 162 32.07 6.04 -4.80
C ARG A 162 32.47 4.66 -5.37
N GLY A 163 32.48 4.55 -6.69
CA GLY A 163 32.85 3.31 -7.38
C GLY A 163 31.74 2.26 -7.46
N HIS A 164 30.53 2.59 -7.00
CA HIS A 164 29.33 1.77 -7.24
C HIS A 164 28.98 1.76 -8.74
N GLU A 165 28.35 0.69 -9.21
CA GLU A 165 27.95 0.52 -10.62
C GLU A 165 26.87 1.51 -11.05
N VAL A 166 25.96 1.84 -10.13
CA VAL A 166 24.94 2.88 -10.28
C VAL A 166 25.49 4.20 -9.75
N GLN A 167 26.06 5.01 -10.64
CA GLN A 167 26.49 6.39 -10.38
C GLN A 167 25.65 7.40 -11.18
N PRO A 168 25.53 8.66 -10.73
CA PRO A 168 26.26 9.29 -9.60
C PRO A 168 25.69 8.98 -8.21
N CYS A 169 24.45 8.50 -8.14
CA CYS A 169 23.78 8.08 -6.91
C CYS A 169 23.16 6.70 -7.12
N ILE A 170 23.13 5.89 -6.06
CA ILE A 170 22.47 4.58 -6.07
C ILE A 170 20.95 4.79 -6.16
N PHE A 171 20.42 5.69 -5.33
CA PHE A 171 19.06 6.20 -5.43
C PHE A 171 18.96 7.59 -4.78
N ASP A 172 17.97 8.36 -5.24
CA ASP A 172 17.63 9.69 -4.79
C ASP A 172 16.11 9.86 -4.93
N GLY A 173 15.42 10.12 -3.83
CA GLY A 173 13.96 10.20 -3.87
C GLY A 173 13.30 10.66 -2.58
N ALA A 174 12.01 10.92 -2.69
CA ALA A 174 11.15 11.18 -1.55
C ALA A 174 10.77 9.86 -0.86
N LEU A 175 10.84 9.87 0.47
CA LEU A 175 10.47 8.75 1.32
C LEU A 175 8.96 8.52 1.26
N PHE A 176 8.53 7.27 1.42
CA PHE A 176 7.12 6.91 1.43
C PHE A 176 6.33 7.66 2.52
N LYS A 177 6.94 7.80 3.70
CA LYS A 177 6.45 8.63 4.82
C LYS A 177 7.64 9.26 5.55
N PRO A 178 7.38 10.22 6.46
CA PRO A 178 8.45 10.83 7.23
C PRO A 178 9.20 9.86 8.16
N VAL A 179 10.51 10.05 8.29
CA VAL A 179 11.39 9.36 9.26
C VAL A 179 11.89 10.31 10.33
N ASP A 180 12.26 9.75 11.49
CA ASP A 180 13.05 10.44 12.49
C ASP A 180 14.54 10.39 12.12
N THR A 181 15.08 11.52 11.67
CA THR A 181 16.47 11.64 11.26
C THR A 181 17.47 11.49 12.41
N SER A 182 17.03 11.64 13.66
CA SER A 182 17.93 11.58 14.83
C SER A 182 18.31 10.14 15.22
N GLY A 183 17.44 9.17 14.91
CA GLY A 183 17.69 7.74 15.12
C GLY A 183 18.38 7.03 13.95
N CYS A 184 18.62 7.73 12.83
CA CYS A 184 19.12 7.10 11.62
C CYS A 184 20.64 6.88 11.66
N VAL A 185 21.07 5.65 11.44
CA VAL A 185 22.49 5.25 11.45
C VAL A 185 22.81 4.50 10.15
N ASN A 186 24.03 4.67 9.65
CA ASN A 186 24.51 3.89 8.52
C ASN A 186 25.90 3.31 8.79
N HIS A 187 26.09 2.03 8.42
CA HIS A 187 27.34 1.29 8.63
C HIS A 187 27.58 0.26 7.53
N LEU A 188 28.78 -0.28 7.49
CA LEU A 188 29.15 -1.33 6.53
C LEU A 188 29.26 -2.67 7.23
N GLU A 189 28.60 -3.68 6.69
CA GLU A 189 28.69 -5.06 7.12
C GLU A 189 29.30 -5.95 6.04
N GLY A 190 29.73 -7.16 6.44
CA GLY A 190 30.38 -8.10 5.54
C GLY A 190 31.78 -7.65 5.07
N SER A 191 32.36 -8.47 4.20
CA SER A 191 33.71 -8.25 3.65
C SER A 191 33.82 -8.82 2.23
N GLY A 192 34.76 -8.29 1.45
CA GLY A 192 34.96 -8.72 0.06
C GLY A 192 33.70 -8.53 -0.77
N GLU A 193 33.35 -9.51 -1.59
CA GLU A 193 32.17 -9.47 -2.47
C GLU A 193 30.83 -9.45 -1.73
N LYS A 194 30.82 -9.74 -0.42
CA LYS A 194 29.63 -9.69 0.44
C LYS A 194 29.51 -8.37 1.22
N ARG A 195 30.28 -7.35 0.83
CA ARG A 195 30.23 -6.03 1.48
C ARG A 195 28.86 -5.38 1.21
N ILE A 196 28.20 -4.98 2.29
CA ILE A 196 26.90 -4.31 2.23
C ILE A 196 26.95 -3.02 3.04
N LEU A 197 26.27 -1.98 2.55
CA LEU A 197 25.92 -0.78 3.30
C LEU A 197 24.54 -1.00 3.90
N VAL A 198 24.44 -0.87 5.20
CA VAL A 198 23.21 -0.98 5.97
C VAL A 198 22.80 0.42 6.42
N LEU A 199 21.54 0.78 6.18
CA LEU A 199 20.92 2.00 6.70
C LEU A 199 19.81 1.58 7.66
N ASP A 200 19.95 1.93 8.93
CA ASP A 200 18.90 1.79 9.92
C ASP A 200 18.14 3.12 10.00
N LEU A 201 16.84 3.06 9.75
CA LEU A 201 15.94 4.20 9.69
C LEU A 201 14.80 4.02 10.69
N THR A 202 14.40 5.10 11.34
CA THR A 202 13.30 5.08 12.33
C THR A 202 12.09 5.80 11.75
N LYS A 203 10.92 5.16 11.75
CA LYS A 203 9.66 5.80 11.34
C LYS A 203 9.28 6.91 12.32
N GLN A 204 8.70 7.99 11.81
CA GLN A 204 8.10 9.00 12.69
C GLN A 204 6.72 8.57 13.24
N THR A 205 6.06 7.61 12.59
CA THR A 205 4.72 7.13 12.99
C THR A 205 4.57 5.64 12.70
N ASN A 206 4.07 4.91 13.69
CA ASN A 206 3.92 3.45 13.65
C ASN A 206 2.55 3.04 13.13
N GLY A 207 2.34 1.72 13.01
CA GLY A 207 1.04 1.15 12.65
C GLY A 207 0.84 0.98 11.15
N LEU A 208 1.90 1.15 10.35
CA LEU A 208 1.86 0.87 8.92
C LEU A 208 3.17 0.22 8.46
N LYS A 209 3.05 -0.92 7.78
CA LYS A 209 4.14 -1.49 6.98
C LYS A 209 4.25 -0.66 5.69
N TRP A 210 5.42 -0.11 5.41
CA TRP A 210 5.62 0.63 4.18
C TRP A 210 5.81 -0.34 3.02
N PRO A 211 5.15 -0.12 1.87
CA PRO A 211 5.32 -0.97 0.69
C PRO A 211 6.71 -0.82 0.06
N ASP A 212 7.35 0.32 0.26
CA ASP A 212 8.73 0.62 -0.17
C ASP A 212 9.33 1.74 0.68
N LEU A 213 10.64 1.96 0.55
CA LEU A 213 11.36 3.09 1.12
C LEU A 213 10.95 4.41 0.47
N LEU A 214 10.80 4.44 -0.86
CA LEU A 214 10.49 5.63 -1.64
C LEU A 214 9.02 5.67 -2.08
N CYS A 215 8.49 6.87 -2.36
CA CYS A 215 7.18 7.01 -2.98
C CYS A 215 7.24 6.76 -4.50
N TYR A 216 6.26 6.04 -5.06
CA TYR A 216 6.08 5.96 -6.51
C TYR A 216 5.29 7.16 -7.03
N GLY A 217 5.82 7.84 -8.04
CA GLY A 217 5.09 8.81 -8.84
C GLY A 217 4.93 10.19 -8.18
N THR A 218 5.59 11.18 -8.77
CA THR A 218 5.03 12.54 -8.90
C THR A 218 4.23 12.61 -10.19
#